data_AF-A0A968CTV0-F1
#
_entry.id   AF-A0A968CTV0-F1
#
_cell.length_a   1.000
_cell.length_b   1.000
_cell.length_c   1.000
_cell.angle_alpha   90.00
_cell.angle_beta   90.00
_cell.angle_gamma   90.00
#
_symmetry.space_group_name_H-M   'P 1'
#
loop_
_entity.id
_entity.type
_entity.pdbx_description
1 polymer ?
#
loop_
_entity_poly.entity_id
_entity_poly.type
_entity_poly.pdbx_seq_one_letter_code
_entity_poly.pdbx_strand_id
1 'polypeptide(L)'
;IWLHFAECTGCSEAILRTQYPYIDDLILEVLSLEYHETVMAAAGQQAEDQLHMAVKKYAGKFICVVEGAVATKFDGGYGKIAGRTFLEIAKEVCPKAAGVICIGGCSSFGNIP
;
A
#
# COMPACT_ATOMS: atom_id res chain seq x y z
N ILE A 1 -4.24 3.46 3.92
CA ILE A 1 -3.17 2.43 3.99
C ILE A 1 -2.69 2.20 2.57
N TRP A 2 -1.40 2.35 2.32
CA TRP A 2 -0.77 2.23 1.00
C TRP A 2 0.15 1.01 0.98
N LEU A 3 -0.18 -0.01 0.20
CA LEU A 3 0.62 -1.21 0.07
C LEU A 3 1.42 -1.19 -1.23
N HIS A 4 2.69 -1.56 -1.16
CA HIS A 4 3.55 -1.75 -2.31
C HIS A 4 3.78 -3.25 -2.54
N PHE A 5 3.65 -3.70 -3.78
CA PHE A 5 3.97 -5.06 -4.19
C PHE A 5 5.02 -5.05 -5.31
N ALA A 6 4.81 -5.78 -6.40
CA ALA A 6 5.73 -5.74 -7.53
C ALA A 6 5.53 -4.42 -8.31
N GLU A 7 6.27 -3.40 -7.91
CA GLU A 7 6.15 -2.03 -8.42
C GLU A 7 7.49 -1.44 -8.88
N CYS A 8 7.41 -0.25 -9.48
CA CYS A 8 8.55 0.62 -9.75
C CYS A 8 8.52 1.94 -8.96
N THR A 9 7.60 2.07 -7.99
CA THR A 9 7.37 3.26 -7.14
C THR A 9 6.93 4.51 -7.92
N GLY A 10 6.64 4.37 -9.22
CA GLY A 10 6.25 5.48 -10.08
C GLY A 10 4.89 6.09 -9.75
N CYS A 11 3.95 5.34 -9.16
CA CYS A 11 2.64 5.89 -8.79
C CYS A 11 2.76 6.73 -7.51
N SER A 12 3.61 6.30 -6.57
CA SER A 12 4.00 7.11 -5.41
C SER A 12 4.68 8.40 -5.83
N GLU A 13 5.68 8.34 -6.73
CA GLU A 13 6.32 9.53 -7.31
C GLU A 13 5.32 10.47 -8.01
N ALA A 14 4.31 9.90 -8.69
CA ALA A 14 3.26 10.69 -9.33
C ALA A 14 2.40 11.44 -8.30
N ILE A 15 2.07 10.82 -7.17
CA ILE A 15 1.32 11.48 -6.09
C ILE A 15 2.13 12.54 -5.39
N LEU A 16 3.42 12.32 -5.15
CA LEU A 16 4.28 13.34 -4.56
C LEU A 16 4.37 14.62 -5.41
N ARG A 17 3.96 14.55 -6.69
CA ARG A 17 3.90 15.69 -7.62
C ARG A 17 2.52 16.35 -7.74
N THR A 18 1.53 15.96 -6.93
CA THR A 18 0.22 16.63 -6.95
C THR A 18 0.33 18.12 -6.63
N GLN A 19 -0.52 18.94 -7.26
CA GLN A 19 -0.57 20.39 -7.06
C GLN A 19 -1.93 20.90 -6.57
N TYR A 20 -3.01 20.13 -6.77
CA TYR A 20 -4.38 20.52 -6.40
C TYR A 20 -5.12 19.35 -5.75
N PRO A 21 -4.87 19.05 -4.47
CA PRO A 21 -4.02 19.76 -3.51
C PRO A 21 -2.52 19.43 -3.67
N TYR A 22 -1.64 20.19 -3.01
CA TYR A 22 -0.25 19.78 -2.81
C TYR A 22 -0.17 18.58 -1.86
N ILE A 23 0.97 17.90 -1.86
CA ILE A 23 1.14 16.65 -1.11
C ILE A 23 1.11 16.84 0.41
N ASP A 24 1.64 17.96 0.91
CA ASP A 24 1.58 18.35 2.30
C ASP A 24 0.13 18.62 2.73
N ASP A 25 -0.62 19.42 1.99
CA ASP A 25 -2.05 19.64 2.24
C ASP A 25 -2.85 18.33 2.20
N LEU A 26 -2.55 17.46 1.22
CA LEU A 26 -3.20 16.16 1.10
C LEU A 26 -2.98 15.32 2.38
N ILE A 27 -1.73 15.14 2.80
CA ILE A 27 -1.38 14.26 3.93
C ILE A 27 -1.71 14.87 5.30
N LEU A 28 -1.69 16.20 5.42
CA LEU A 28 -1.90 16.87 6.72
C LEU A 28 -3.38 17.21 6.96
N GLU A 29 -4.13 17.59 5.93
CA GLU A 29 -5.48 18.14 6.09
C GLU A 29 -6.59 17.23 5.52
N VAL A 30 -6.29 16.40 4.51
CA VAL A 30 -7.31 15.64 3.78
C VAL A 30 -7.37 14.17 4.19
N LEU A 31 -6.21 13.50 4.31
CA LEU A 31 -6.14 12.07 4.59
C LEU A 31 -5.15 11.74 5.71
N SER A 32 -5.49 10.76 6.54
CA SER A 32 -4.51 10.15 7.45
C SER A 32 -3.77 9.03 6.72
N LEU A 33 -2.51 9.28 6.34
CA LEU A 33 -1.66 8.28 5.71
C LEU A 33 -1.01 7.38 6.78
N GLU A 34 -1.77 6.40 7.26
CA GLU A 34 -1.36 5.55 8.38
C GLU A 34 -0.19 4.58 8.08
N TYR A 35 0.03 4.24 6.82
CA TYR A 35 1.09 3.33 6.37
C TYR A 35 1.40 3.58 4.89
N HIS A 36 2.69 3.78 4.59
CA HIS A 36 3.24 3.96 3.24
C HIS A 36 4.77 3.82 3.31
N GLU A 37 5.33 2.73 2.77
CA GLU A 37 6.73 2.34 3.01
C GLU A 37 7.75 3.36 2.49
N THR A 38 7.44 4.08 1.41
CA THR A 38 8.34 5.11 0.83
C THR A 38 8.51 6.36 1.69
N VAL A 39 7.50 6.78 2.46
CA VAL A 39 7.50 8.09 3.14
C VAL A 39 7.33 8.03 4.66
N MET A 40 6.95 6.86 5.21
CA MET A 40 6.79 6.71 6.65
C MET A 40 8.14 6.72 7.38
N ALA A 41 8.16 7.27 8.59
CA ALA A 41 9.38 7.33 9.40
C ALA A 41 9.74 5.97 10.04
N ALA A 42 8.76 5.12 10.32
CA ALA A 42 8.97 3.81 10.93
C ALA A 42 9.48 2.79 9.91
N ALA A 43 10.34 1.88 10.34
CA ALA A 43 10.91 0.81 9.51
C ALA A 43 10.95 -0.51 10.30
N GLY A 44 11.15 -1.63 9.61
CA GLY A 44 11.26 -2.95 10.24
C GLY A 44 10.02 -3.28 11.08
N GLN A 45 10.23 -3.76 12.31
CA GLN A 45 9.13 -4.18 13.18
C GLN A 45 8.15 -3.05 13.48
N GLN A 46 8.63 -1.81 13.65
CA GLN A 46 7.78 -0.67 13.92
C GLN A 46 6.83 -0.36 12.75
N ALA A 47 7.26 -0.60 11.50
CA ALA A 47 6.41 -0.45 10.34
C ALA A 47 5.32 -1.54 10.28
N GLU A 48 5.69 -2.78 10.56
CA GLU A 48 4.75 -3.91 10.65
C GLU A 48 3.70 -3.70 11.74
N ASP A 49 4.15 -3.28 12.93
CA ASP A 49 3.26 -2.98 14.06
C ASP A 49 2.28 -1.87 13.69
N GLN A 50 2.75 -0.82 13.01
CA GLN A 50 1.90 0.28 12.54
C GLN A 50 0.86 -0.20 11.51
N LEU A 51 1.25 -1.03 10.53
CA LEU A 51 0.31 -1.63 9.58
C LEU A 51 -0.78 -2.43 10.31
N HIS A 52 -0.38 -3.35 11.19
CA HIS A 52 -1.31 -4.19 11.92
C HIS A 52 -2.23 -3.39 12.85
N MET A 53 -1.69 -2.38 13.55
CA MET A 53 -2.49 -1.47 14.37
C MET A 53 -3.49 -0.68 13.53
N ALA A 54 -3.07 -0.09 12.41
CA ALA A 54 -3.94 0.70 11.54
C ALA A 54 -5.08 -0.16 10.96
N VAL A 55 -4.76 -1.35 10.45
CA VAL A 55 -5.75 -2.31 9.92
C VAL A 55 -6.76 -2.71 10.99
N LYS A 56 -6.30 -2.96 12.23
CA LYS A 56 -7.19 -3.32 13.34
C LYS A 56 -8.05 -2.15 13.81
N LYS A 57 -7.45 -0.97 13.99
CA LYS A 57 -8.11 0.23 14.52
C LYS A 57 -9.19 0.76 13.59
N TYR A 58 -8.95 0.71 12.27
CA TYR A 58 -9.82 1.29 11.26
C TYR A 58 -10.54 0.25 10.39
N ALA A 59 -10.62 -1.01 10.82
CA ALA A 59 -11.27 -2.09 10.07
C ALA A 59 -12.65 -1.68 9.53
N GLY A 60 -12.88 -1.92 8.25
CA GLY A 60 -14.10 -1.55 7.51
C GLY A 60 -14.26 -0.05 7.23
N LYS A 61 -13.30 0.79 7.61
CA LYS A 61 -13.37 2.26 7.46
C LYS A 61 -12.20 2.85 6.66
N PHE A 62 -11.06 2.16 6.57
CA PHE A 62 -9.90 2.65 5.81
C PHE A 62 -10.02 2.34 4.32
N ILE A 63 -9.41 3.19 3.49
CA ILE A 63 -9.14 2.88 2.08
C ILE A 63 -7.78 2.21 1.97
N CYS A 64 -7.75 1.08 1.25
CA CYS A 64 -6.52 0.39 0.88
C CYS A 64 -6.13 0.81 -0.52
N VAL A 65 -4.99 1.46 -0.67
CA VAL A 65 -4.39 1.72 -1.98
C VAL A 65 -3.34 0.66 -2.24
N VAL A 66 -3.38 0.06 -3.43
CA VAL A 66 -2.45 -0.99 -3.85
C VAL A 66 -1.67 -0.47 -5.06
N GLU A 67 -0.36 -0.32 -4.86
CA GLU A 67 0.61 -0.06 -5.91
C GLU A 67 1.40 -1.35 -6.22
N GLY A 68 1.57 -1.64 -7.51
CA GLY A 68 2.26 -2.84 -7.96
C GLY A 68 1.39 -4.10 -8.10
N ALA A 69 1.92 -5.08 -8.82
CA ALA A 69 1.25 -6.35 -9.08
C ALA A 69 1.42 -7.32 -7.90
N VAL A 70 0.37 -8.09 -7.59
CA VAL A 70 0.44 -9.18 -6.60
C VAL A 70 1.00 -10.42 -7.29
N ALA A 71 2.26 -10.74 -7.06
CA ALA A 71 2.87 -11.96 -7.60
C ALA A 71 2.20 -13.21 -6.97
N THR A 72 1.62 -14.08 -7.80
CA THR A 72 0.91 -15.28 -7.36
C THR A 72 1.62 -16.59 -7.69
N LYS A 73 2.57 -16.58 -8.63
CA LYS A 73 3.33 -17.77 -9.02
C LYS A 73 4.25 -18.23 -7.87
N PHE A 74 4.51 -19.53 -7.79
CA PHE A 74 5.28 -20.16 -6.71
C PHE A 74 4.75 -19.78 -5.32
N ASP A 75 3.42 -19.80 -5.17
CA ASP A 75 2.72 -19.46 -3.92
C ASP A 75 3.12 -18.07 -3.38
N GLY A 76 3.30 -17.10 -4.29
CA GLY A 76 3.73 -15.73 -3.95
C GLY A 76 5.21 -15.58 -3.64
N GLY A 77 6.04 -16.59 -3.95
CA GLY A 77 7.47 -16.61 -3.60
C GLY A 77 8.33 -15.52 -4.24
N TYR A 78 7.85 -14.80 -5.25
CA TYR A 78 8.59 -13.76 -5.95
C TYR A 78 8.62 -12.40 -5.25
N GLY A 79 7.84 -12.21 -4.18
CA GLY A 79 7.79 -10.93 -3.48
C GLY A 79 7.36 -11.09 -2.04
N LYS A 80 8.18 -10.57 -1.12
CA LYS A 80 7.94 -10.66 0.32
C LYS A 80 8.25 -9.35 1.04
N ILE A 81 7.42 -9.01 2.01
CA ILE A 81 7.64 -7.93 3.00
C ILE A 81 7.59 -8.59 4.37
N ALA A 82 8.58 -8.30 5.22
CA ALA A 82 8.72 -8.91 6.55
C ALA A 82 8.59 -10.45 6.56
N GLY A 83 9.09 -11.11 5.50
CA GLY A 83 9.04 -12.58 5.35
C GLY A 83 7.69 -13.14 4.86
N ARG A 84 6.67 -12.29 4.70
CA ARG A 84 5.33 -12.64 4.21
C ARG A 84 5.19 -12.31 2.74
N THR A 85 4.54 -13.17 1.97
CA THR A 85 4.33 -12.95 0.54
C THR A 85 3.38 -11.78 0.29
N PHE A 86 3.53 -11.12 -0.87
CA PHE A 86 2.58 -10.09 -1.32
C PHE A 86 1.15 -10.62 -1.33
N LEU A 87 0.96 -11.89 -1.73
CA LEU A 87 -0.34 -12.55 -1.77
C LEU A 87 -0.96 -12.71 -0.37
N GLU A 88 -0.16 -13.09 0.64
CA GLU A 88 -0.63 -13.19 2.03
C GLU A 88 -1.04 -11.84 2.59
N ILE A 89 -0.23 -10.80 2.36
CA ILE A 89 -0.52 -9.44 2.83
C ILE A 89 -1.78 -8.91 2.15
N ALA A 90 -1.90 -9.05 0.83
CA ALA A 90 -3.09 -8.62 0.08
C ALA A 90 -4.36 -9.31 0.58
N LYS A 91 -4.31 -10.64 0.78
CA LYS A 91 -5.43 -11.43 1.30
C LYS A 91 -5.81 -11.05 2.73
N GLU A 92 -4.86 -10.60 3.55
CA GLU A 92 -5.15 -10.16 4.91
C GLU A 92 -5.74 -8.75 4.96
N VAL A 93 -5.15 -7.80 4.24
CA VAL A 93 -5.43 -6.36 4.41
C VAL A 93 -6.58 -5.90 3.54
N CYS A 94 -6.61 -6.28 2.25
CA CYS A 94 -7.59 -5.76 1.30
C CYS A 94 -9.05 -6.05 1.70
N PRO A 95 -9.42 -7.25 2.17
CA PRO A 95 -10.80 -7.54 2.57
C PRO A 95 -11.29 -6.76 3.80
N LYS A 96 -10.36 -6.20 4.60
CA LYS A 96 -10.69 -5.41 5.79
C LYS A 96 -10.89 -3.93 5.48
N ALA A 97 -10.64 -3.49 4.24
CA ALA A 97 -10.81 -2.11 3.81
C ALA A 97 -12.29 -1.79 3.51
N ALA A 98 -12.67 -0.52 3.64
CA ALA A 98 -13.96 -0.02 3.14
C ALA A 98 -14.02 -0.02 1.61
N GLY A 99 -12.85 0.15 0.98
CA GLY A 99 -12.68 0.11 -0.47
C GLY A 99 -11.21 -0.06 -0.82
N VAL A 100 -10.95 -0.65 -1.99
CA VAL A 100 -9.60 -0.90 -2.51
C VAL A 100 -9.42 -0.11 -3.81
N ILE A 101 -8.34 0.65 -3.89
CA ILE A 101 -7.94 1.39 -5.08
C ILE A 101 -6.69 0.73 -5.66
N CYS A 102 -6.80 0.20 -6.88
CA CYS A 102 -5.64 -0.22 -7.66
C CYS A 102 -5.08 1.01 -8.38
N ILE A 103 -3.92 1.51 -7.93
CA ILE A 103 -3.27 2.64 -8.59
C ILE A 103 -2.20 2.16 -9.56
N GLY A 104 -2.32 2.64 -10.81
CA GLY A 104 -1.41 2.29 -11.90
C GLY A 104 -1.77 0.99 -12.63
N GLY A 105 -1.12 0.77 -13.78
CA GLY A 105 -1.36 -0.41 -14.61
C GLY A 105 -0.93 -1.73 -13.96
N CYS A 106 0.06 -1.70 -13.06
CA CYS A 106 0.59 -2.91 -12.42
C CYS A 106 -0.44 -3.58 -11.49
N SER A 107 -1.07 -2.82 -10.60
CA SER A 107 -2.09 -3.33 -9.68
C SER A 107 -3.44 -3.59 -10.38
N SER A 108 -3.70 -2.88 -11.48
CA SER A 108 -4.94 -3.04 -12.25
C SER A 108 -4.90 -4.23 -13.21
N PHE A 109 -3.77 -4.48 -13.87
CA PHE A 109 -3.66 -5.41 -15.01
C PHE A 109 -2.37 -6.24 -15.06
N GLY A 110 -1.51 -6.17 -14.04
CA GLY A 110 -0.20 -6.84 -14.02
C GLY A 110 0.91 -5.99 -14.63
N ASN A 111 0.69 -5.42 -15.83
CA ASN A 111 1.66 -4.60 -16.58
C ASN A 111 3.02 -5.31 -16.81
N ILE A 112 4.15 -4.61 -16.71
CA ILE A 112 5.51 -5.14 -16.93
C ILE A 112 5.93 -6.26 -15.93
N PRO A 113 5.61 -6.17 -14.62
CA PRO A 113 5.96 -7.20 -13.63
C PRO A 113 5.63 -8.65 -13.98
#